data_AF-A0A183U2M8-F1
#
_entry.id   AF-A0A183U2M8-F1
#
_cell.length_a   1.000
_cell.length_b   1.000
_cell.length_c   1.000
_cell.angle_alpha   90.00
_cell.angle_beta   90.00
_cell.angle_gamma   90.00
#
_symmetry.space_group_name_H-M   'P 1'
#
loop_
_entity.id
_entity.type
_entity.pdbx_description
1 polymer ?
#
loop_
_entity_poly.entity_id
_entity_poly.type
_entity_poly.pdbx_seq_one_letter_code
_entity_poly.pdbx_strand_id
1 'polypeptide(L)'
;MNSGPDEQTNKEFTERRARALQRFCMRIARHPKLVSDCDFRDFLTLAAPLPKANSTAALSGAGVKRMFKSVGDVYYKMAYHMDENDHWFESAQTQMGDMEQMLNPLLRAVETIASYRRELSTNSESFSKALSMLASCEENTALARALSHFTEAHENVAQQYAVQADRDTALLTEVMNEQLHIILTLKVISPFSLQS
;
A
#
# COMPACT_ATOMS: atom_id res chain seq x y z
N MET A 1 7.16 -28.08 -5.99
CA MET A 1 7.46 -27.21 -7.13
C MET A 1 8.01 -25.92 -6.55
N ASN A 2 9.33 -25.72 -6.67
CA ASN A 2 10.01 -24.56 -6.08
C ASN A 2 9.99 -23.45 -7.13
N SER A 3 9.01 -22.54 -7.05
CA SER A 3 9.00 -21.31 -7.85
C SER A 3 10.25 -20.49 -7.50
N GLY A 4 11.00 -20.06 -8.50
CA GLY A 4 12.26 -19.33 -8.30
C GLY A 4 12.06 -18.01 -7.54
N PRO A 5 13.12 -17.44 -6.92
CA PRO A 5 13.04 -16.16 -6.20
C PRO A 5 12.47 -15.01 -7.06
N ASP A 6 12.74 -15.03 -8.37
CA ASP A 6 12.20 -14.06 -9.32
C ASP A 6 10.68 -14.20 -9.53
N GLU A 7 10.17 -15.43 -9.53
CA GLU A 7 8.76 -15.72 -9.73
C GLU A 7 7.92 -15.34 -8.49
N GLN A 8 8.46 -15.62 -7.30
CA GLN A 8 7.83 -15.22 -6.04
C GLN A 8 7.80 -13.69 -5.89
N THR A 9 8.90 -13.01 -6.20
CA THR A 9 8.97 -11.54 -6.19
C THR A 9 7.97 -10.92 -7.18
N ASN A 10 7.86 -11.51 -8.38
CA ASN A 10 6.91 -11.05 -9.40
C ASN A 10 5.46 -11.27 -8.97
N LYS A 11 5.16 -12.38 -8.30
CA LYS A 11 3.83 -12.67 -7.74
C LYS A 11 3.46 -11.65 -6.66
N GLU A 12 4.34 -11.39 -5.70
CA GLU A 12 4.11 -10.40 -4.64
C GLU A 12 3.89 -8.99 -5.21
N PHE A 13 4.68 -8.60 -6.21
CA PHE A 13 4.50 -7.34 -6.93
C PHE A 13 3.12 -7.27 -7.60
N THR A 14 2.74 -8.33 -8.31
CA THR A 14 1.47 -8.41 -9.04
C THR A 14 0.29 -8.34 -8.08
N GLU A 15 0.34 -9.08 -6.97
CA GLU A 15 -0.70 -9.06 -5.95
C GLU A 15 -0.83 -7.69 -5.27
N ARG A 16 0.30 -7.05 -4.91
CA ARG A 16 0.30 -5.68 -4.37
C ARG A 16 -0.34 -4.70 -5.35
N ARG A 17 0.00 -4.80 -6.63
CA ARG A 17 -0.57 -3.96 -7.69
C ARG A 17 -2.07 -4.22 -7.86
N ALA A 18 -2.50 -5.47 -7.82
CA ALA A 18 -3.91 -5.84 -7.92
C ALA A 18 -4.71 -5.27 -6.74
N ARG A 19 -4.20 -5.37 -5.51
CA ARG A 19 -4.83 -4.77 -4.31
C ARG A 19 -4.94 -3.26 -4.41
N ALA A 20 -3.87 -2.59 -4.83
CA ALA A 20 -3.88 -1.13 -5.02
C ALA A 20 -4.90 -0.69 -6.08
N LEU A 21 -4.97 -1.41 -7.22
CA LEU A 21 -5.96 -1.15 -8.25
C LEU A 21 -7.39 -1.38 -7.73
N GLN A 22 -7.62 -2.47 -7.00
CA GLN A 22 -8.92 -2.76 -6.40
C GLN A 22 -9.35 -1.64 -5.43
N ARG A 23 -8.47 -1.19 -4.55
CA ARG A 23 -8.75 -0.08 -3.63
C ARG A 23 -9.01 1.23 -4.36
N PHE A 24 -8.26 1.50 -5.43
CA PHE A 24 -8.49 2.64 -6.31
C PHE A 24 -9.88 2.58 -6.97
N CYS A 25 -10.20 1.50 -7.69
CA CYS A 25 -11.49 1.32 -8.34
C CYS A 25 -12.65 1.41 -7.34
N MET A 26 -12.51 0.80 -6.16
CA MET A 26 -13.51 0.89 -5.10
C MET A 26 -13.70 2.33 -4.60
N ARG A 27 -12.62 3.13 -4.52
CA ARG A 27 -12.69 4.55 -4.13
C ARG A 27 -13.44 5.38 -5.16
N ILE A 28 -13.18 5.17 -6.45
CA ILE A 28 -13.89 5.82 -7.56
C ILE A 28 -15.37 5.42 -7.54
N ALA A 29 -15.67 4.12 -7.45
CA ALA A 29 -17.03 3.60 -7.44
C ALA A 29 -17.88 4.08 -6.24
N ARG A 30 -17.24 4.34 -5.08
CA ARG A 30 -17.92 4.88 -3.89
C ARG A 30 -18.13 6.39 -3.95
N HIS A 31 -17.44 7.11 -4.84
CA HIS A 31 -17.54 8.56 -4.89
C HIS A 31 -18.74 9.00 -5.76
N PRO A 32 -19.72 9.76 -5.21
CA PRO A 32 -20.98 10.07 -5.90
C PRO A 32 -20.82 10.74 -7.27
N LYS A 33 -19.75 11.53 -7.46
CA LYS A 33 -19.47 12.18 -8.75
C LYS A 33 -18.60 11.36 -9.70
N LEU A 34 -17.70 10.51 -9.18
CA LEU A 34 -16.72 9.82 -10.02
C LEU A 34 -17.25 8.47 -10.52
N VAL A 35 -18.25 7.88 -9.84
CA VAL A 35 -18.91 6.65 -10.29
C VAL A 35 -19.59 6.80 -11.65
N SER A 36 -20.05 8.02 -11.98
CA SER A 36 -20.74 8.33 -13.23
C SER A 36 -19.80 8.64 -14.40
N ASP A 37 -18.48 8.62 -14.17
CA ASP A 37 -17.47 8.87 -15.18
C ASP A 37 -17.55 7.83 -16.32
N CYS A 38 -17.60 8.31 -17.57
CA CYS A 38 -17.77 7.43 -18.73
C CYS A 38 -16.57 6.50 -18.91
N ASP A 39 -15.35 7.01 -18.74
CA ASP A 39 -14.13 6.24 -18.92
C ASP A 39 -14.01 5.14 -17.86
N PHE A 40 -14.40 5.43 -16.62
CA PHE A 40 -14.44 4.43 -15.54
C PHE A 40 -15.47 3.32 -15.81
N ARG A 41 -16.67 3.69 -16.29
CA ARG A 41 -17.72 2.70 -16.65
C ARG A 41 -17.30 1.84 -17.83
N ASP A 42 -16.74 2.45 -18.85
CA ASP A 42 -16.23 1.75 -20.03
C ASP A 42 -15.08 0.81 -19.62
N PHE A 43 -14.13 1.30 -18.81
CA PHE A 43 -13.04 0.49 -18.26
C PHE A 43 -13.52 -0.78 -17.54
N LEU A 44 -14.62 -0.71 -16.78
CA LEU A 44 -15.18 -1.86 -16.06
C LEU A 44 -16.01 -2.80 -16.94
N THR A 45 -16.60 -2.31 -18.04
CA THR A 45 -17.53 -3.07 -18.89
C THR A 45 -16.94 -3.51 -20.22
N LEU A 46 -15.75 -3.04 -20.57
CA LEU A 46 -15.00 -3.44 -21.76
C LEU A 46 -14.77 -4.96 -21.76
N ALA A 47 -15.48 -5.66 -22.64
CA ALA A 47 -15.30 -7.10 -22.87
C ALA A 47 -14.06 -7.41 -23.73
N ALA A 48 -13.51 -6.40 -24.40
CA ALA A 48 -12.29 -6.51 -25.19
C ALA A 48 -11.05 -6.38 -24.28
N PRO A 49 -9.91 -7.01 -24.63
CA PRO A 49 -8.67 -6.81 -23.90
C PRO A 49 -8.34 -5.31 -23.86
N LEU A 50 -8.00 -4.82 -22.66
CA LEU A 50 -7.60 -3.43 -22.46
C LEU A 50 -6.53 -3.06 -23.51
N PRO A 51 -6.65 -1.90 -24.18
CA PRO A 51 -5.65 -1.46 -25.14
C PRO A 51 -4.27 -1.58 -24.51
N LYS A 52 -3.32 -2.24 -25.21
CA LYS A 52 -1.95 -2.33 -24.72
C LYS A 52 -1.48 -0.90 -24.44
N ALA A 53 -0.97 -0.67 -23.23
CA ALA A 53 -0.47 0.62 -22.80
C ALA A 53 0.82 0.96 -23.57
N ASN A 54 0.68 1.36 -24.84
CA ASN A 54 1.79 1.73 -25.71
C ASN A 54 2.34 3.12 -25.34
N SER A 55 1.71 3.82 -24.38
CA SER A 55 1.97 5.21 -24.02
C SER A 55 2.42 5.42 -22.56
N THR A 56 2.51 4.38 -21.73
CA THR A 56 3.05 4.53 -20.35
C THR A 56 4.55 4.78 -20.32
N ALA A 57 5.28 4.48 -21.40
CA ALA A 57 6.68 4.86 -21.56
C ALA A 57 6.88 6.39 -21.78
N ALA A 58 5.82 7.13 -22.16
CA ALA A 58 5.90 8.57 -22.41
C ALA A 58 5.52 9.43 -21.19
N LEU A 59 5.16 8.82 -20.06
CA LEU A 59 4.94 9.51 -18.77
C LEU A 59 6.23 9.63 -17.94
N SER A 60 7.39 9.53 -18.59
CA SER A 60 8.68 9.94 -18.02
C SER A 60 8.72 11.46 -17.91
N GLY A 61 8.62 11.97 -16.67
CA GLY A 61 9.14 13.25 -16.13
C GLY A 61 8.78 14.60 -16.77
N ALA A 62 8.63 14.68 -18.08
CA ALA A 62 8.51 15.92 -18.86
C ALA A 62 7.09 16.16 -19.44
N GLY A 63 6.30 15.10 -19.65
CA GLY A 63 4.93 15.20 -20.19
C GLY A 63 3.89 15.71 -19.19
N VAL A 64 4.01 15.28 -17.92
CA VAL A 64 3.14 15.74 -16.82
C VAL A 64 3.27 17.24 -16.59
N LYS A 65 4.50 17.77 -16.61
CA LYS A 65 4.77 19.22 -16.49
C LYS A 65 4.08 20.08 -17.55
N ARG A 66 3.88 19.55 -18.77
CA ARG A 66 3.30 20.32 -19.88
C ARG A 66 1.77 20.30 -19.87
N MET A 67 1.14 19.24 -19.35
CA MET A 67 -0.32 19.18 -19.17
C MET A 67 -0.79 20.07 -18.02
N PHE A 68 -0.02 20.18 -16.93
CA PHE A 68 -0.28 21.15 -15.86
C PHE A 68 -0.16 22.61 -16.32
N LYS A 69 0.71 22.90 -17.31
CA LYS A 69 0.87 24.26 -17.84
C LYS A 69 -0.34 24.71 -18.66
N SER A 70 -1.01 23.79 -19.37
CA SER A 70 -2.12 24.14 -20.26
C SER A 70 -3.47 24.31 -19.54
N VAL A 71 -3.61 23.79 -18.32
CA VAL A 71 -4.80 24.03 -17.47
C VAL A 71 -4.65 25.34 -16.67
N GLY A 72 -3.41 25.77 -16.37
CA GLY A 72 -3.12 27.04 -15.69
C GLY A 72 -3.46 28.28 -16.53
N ASP A 73 -3.18 28.26 -17.84
CA ASP A 73 -3.39 29.43 -18.71
C ASP A 73 -4.87 29.76 -18.97
N VAL A 74 -5.79 28.80 -18.81
CA VAL A 74 -7.23 29.01 -19.02
C VAL A 74 -7.93 29.51 -17.74
N TYR A 75 -7.36 29.27 -16.56
CA TYR A 75 -7.93 29.74 -15.29
C TYR A 75 -7.52 31.17 -14.89
N TYR A 76 -6.42 31.70 -15.43
CA TYR A 76 -5.96 33.06 -15.11
C TYR A 76 -6.91 34.17 -15.60
N LYS A 77 -7.83 33.86 -16.53
CA LYS A 77 -8.79 34.82 -17.09
C LYS A 77 -10.15 34.86 -16.38
N MET A 78 -10.35 34.04 -15.35
CA MET A 78 -11.53 34.03 -14.47
C MET A 78 -11.11 34.17 -13.00
N ALA A 79 -10.07 34.95 -12.71
CA ALA A 79 -9.69 35.33 -11.36
C ALA A 79 -10.76 36.29 -10.78
N TYR A 80 -11.87 35.71 -10.33
CA TYR A 80 -12.80 36.36 -9.43
C TYR A 80 -12.08 36.55 -8.10
N HIS A 81 -11.99 37.79 -7.62
CA HIS A 81 -11.42 38.12 -6.32
C HIS A 81 -12.27 37.42 -5.25
N MET A 82 -11.80 36.29 -4.70
CA MET A 82 -12.49 35.55 -3.64
C MET A 82 -11.80 35.82 -2.31
N ASP A 83 -12.12 36.96 -1.70
CA ASP A 83 -11.65 37.32 -0.36
C ASP A 83 -12.37 36.51 0.75
N GLU A 84 -13.45 35.78 0.40
CA GLU A 84 -14.29 35.05 1.38
C GLU A 84 -14.14 33.51 1.33
N ASN A 85 -13.42 32.95 0.36
CA ASN A 85 -13.21 31.48 0.23
C ASN A 85 -11.89 31.00 0.87
N ASP A 86 -11.01 31.93 1.29
CA ASP A 86 -9.65 31.63 1.77
C ASP A 86 -9.62 30.86 3.09
N HIS A 87 -10.50 31.19 4.06
CA HIS A 87 -10.45 30.55 5.38
C HIS A 87 -10.72 29.03 5.36
N TRP A 88 -11.59 28.56 4.46
CA TRP A 88 -11.84 27.13 4.32
C TRP A 88 -10.61 26.42 3.74
N PHE A 89 -9.97 27.01 2.73
CA PHE A 89 -8.77 26.44 2.13
C PHE A 89 -7.57 26.45 3.08
N GLU A 90 -7.39 27.54 3.84
CA GLU A 90 -6.37 27.63 4.90
C GLU A 90 -6.60 26.54 5.96
N SER A 91 -7.83 26.42 6.47
CA SER A 91 -8.18 25.40 7.46
C SER A 91 -7.99 23.98 6.92
N ALA A 92 -8.38 23.72 5.66
CA ALA A 92 -8.17 22.44 5.00
C ALA A 92 -6.67 22.13 4.82
N GLN A 93 -5.85 23.13 4.50
CA GLN A 93 -4.40 22.96 4.39
C GLN A 93 -3.75 22.65 5.74
N THR A 94 -4.12 23.38 6.79
CA THR A 94 -3.67 23.07 8.15
C THR A 94 -4.06 21.64 8.54
N GLN A 95 -5.32 21.26 8.32
CA GLN A 95 -5.79 19.90 8.63
C GLN A 95 -5.04 18.83 7.82
N MET A 96 -4.78 19.05 6.53
CA MET A 96 -3.99 18.14 5.71
C MET A 96 -2.54 18.04 6.20
N GLY A 97 -1.95 19.15 6.64
CA GLY A 97 -0.63 19.19 7.28
C GLY A 97 -0.58 18.37 8.58
N ASP A 98 -1.57 18.54 9.45
CA ASP A 98 -1.68 17.78 10.70
C ASP A 98 -1.86 16.28 10.44
N MET A 99 -2.72 15.92 9.48
CA MET A 99 -2.92 14.52 9.08
C MET A 99 -1.65 13.90 8.52
N GLU A 100 -0.89 14.62 7.68
CA GLU A 100 0.40 14.17 7.18
C GLU A 100 1.41 13.96 8.33
N GLN A 101 1.48 14.90 9.27
CA GLN A 101 2.37 14.84 10.42
C GLN A 101 2.06 13.63 11.33
N MET A 102 0.78 13.27 11.47
CA MET A 102 0.36 12.09 12.24
C MET A 102 0.53 10.78 11.47
N LEU A 103 0.23 10.75 10.17
CA LEU A 103 0.27 9.52 9.38
C LEU A 103 1.68 9.02 9.09
N ASN A 104 2.65 9.92 8.90
CA ASN A 104 4.05 9.55 8.67
C ASN A 104 4.66 8.66 9.78
N PRO A 105 4.67 9.08 11.07
CA PRO A 105 5.22 8.25 12.14
C PRO A 105 4.38 6.99 12.38
N LEU A 106 3.06 7.05 12.19
CA LEU A 106 2.20 5.88 12.31
C LEU A 106 2.50 4.85 11.21
N LEU A 107 2.73 5.29 9.96
CA LEU A 107 3.10 4.40 8.86
C LEU A 107 4.42 3.69 9.17
N ARG A 108 5.43 4.44 9.63
CA ARG A 108 6.72 3.86 10.06
C ARG A 108 6.54 2.84 11.19
N ALA A 109 5.73 3.15 12.20
CA ALA A 109 5.46 2.23 13.29
C ALA A 109 4.82 0.92 12.80
N VAL A 110 3.86 1.01 11.88
CA VAL A 110 3.21 -0.17 11.27
C VAL A 110 4.20 -0.97 10.43
N GLU A 111 5.05 -0.32 9.63
CA GLU A 111 6.12 -0.99 8.87
C GLU A 111 7.09 -1.73 9.80
N THR A 112 7.47 -1.12 10.91
CA THR A 112 8.31 -1.74 11.93
C THR A 112 7.63 -2.97 12.56
N ILE A 113 6.34 -2.88 12.91
CA ILE A 113 5.58 -4.01 13.47
C ILE A 113 5.52 -5.18 12.46
N ALA A 114 5.25 -4.89 11.18
CA ALA A 114 5.24 -5.91 10.14
C ALA A 114 6.62 -6.56 9.97
N SER A 115 7.70 -5.78 10.06
CA SER A 115 9.08 -6.27 10.04
C SER A 115 9.38 -7.20 11.21
N TYR A 116 9.11 -6.76 12.44
CA TYR A 116 9.32 -7.59 13.63
C TYR A 116 8.51 -8.89 13.60
N ARG A 117 7.31 -8.87 13.02
CA ARG A 117 6.52 -10.09 12.88
C ARG A 117 7.14 -11.07 11.88
N ARG A 118 7.76 -10.60 10.79
CA ARG A 118 8.55 -11.46 9.89
C ARG A 118 9.76 -12.05 10.60
N GLU A 119 10.48 -11.24 11.37
CA GLU A 119 11.62 -11.72 12.16
C GLU A 119 11.20 -12.79 13.18
N LEU A 120 10.07 -12.60 13.88
CA LEU A 120 9.52 -13.61 14.79
C LEU A 120 9.17 -14.92 14.06
N SER A 121 8.63 -14.84 12.84
CA SER A 121 8.40 -16.03 12.01
C SER A 121 9.69 -16.80 11.76
N THR A 122 10.72 -16.13 11.24
CA THR A 122 12.01 -16.75 10.92
C THR A 122 12.72 -17.31 12.16
N ASN A 123 12.64 -16.60 13.28
CA ASN A 123 13.22 -17.04 14.55
C ASN A 123 12.48 -18.26 15.12
N SER A 124 11.15 -18.28 15.05
CA SER A 124 10.35 -19.43 15.52
C SER A 124 10.58 -20.66 14.65
N GLU A 125 10.78 -20.50 13.34
CA GLU A 125 11.15 -21.60 12.44
C GLU A 125 12.56 -22.13 12.72
N SER A 126 13.53 -21.25 13.00
CA SER A 126 14.87 -21.66 13.40
C SER A 126 14.86 -22.39 14.74
N PHE A 127 14.04 -21.93 15.67
CA PHE A 127 13.86 -22.55 16.98
C PHE A 127 13.18 -23.93 16.88
N SER A 128 12.15 -24.09 16.05
CA SER A 128 11.52 -25.40 15.83
C SER A 128 12.51 -26.41 15.24
N LYS A 129 13.37 -25.99 14.29
CA LYS A 129 14.45 -26.85 13.76
C LYS A 129 15.41 -27.31 14.86
N ALA A 130 15.81 -26.41 15.76
CA ALA A 130 16.66 -26.76 16.89
C ALA A 130 15.98 -27.75 17.86
N LEU A 131 14.69 -27.55 18.16
CA LEU A 131 13.90 -28.47 18.96
C LEU A 131 13.77 -29.86 18.32
N SER A 132 13.57 -29.91 17.00
CA SER A 132 13.52 -31.14 16.22
C SER A 132 14.83 -31.92 16.28
N MET A 133 15.96 -31.22 16.13
CA MET A 133 17.28 -31.82 16.31
C MET A 133 17.47 -32.36 17.73
N LEU A 134 17.05 -31.61 18.75
CA LEU A 134 17.15 -32.04 20.14
C LEU A 134 16.29 -33.29 20.41
N ALA A 135 15.06 -33.33 19.89
CA ALA A 135 14.17 -34.47 19.98
C ALA A 135 14.79 -35.73 19.36
N SER A 136 15.55 -35.58 18.27
CA SER A 136 16.22 -36.70 17.59
C SER A 136 17.40 -37.31 18.36
N CYS A 137 18.03 -36.51 19.23
CA CYS A 137 19.16 -36.95 20.06
C CYS A 137 18.70 -37.47 21.44
N GLU A 138 17.44 -37.27 21.80
CA GLU A 138 16.93 -37.59 23.13
C GLU A 138 16.57 -39.06 23.28
N GLU A 139 17.19 -39.73 24.25
CA GLU A 139 16.97 -41.16 24.52
C GLU A 139 15.66 -41.39 25.30
N ASN A 140 15.25 -40.43 26.12
CA ASN A 140 14.00 -40.52 26.87
C ASN A 140 12.80 -40.30 25.93
N THR A 141 12.09 -41.39 25.61
CA THR A 141 10.94 -41.37 24.71
C THR A 141 9.81 -40.39 25.11
N ALA A 142 9.59 -40.14 26.40
CA ALA A 142 8.58 -39.19 26.84
C ALA A 142 9.04 -37.74 26.57
N LEU A 143 10.31 -37.44 26.84
CA LEU A 143 10.89 -36.12 26.58
C LEU A 143 11.04 -35.85 25.07
N ALA A 144 11.49 -36.83 24.29
CA ALA A 144 11.56 -36.74 22.82
C ALA A 144 10.19 -36.43 22.21
N ARG A 145 9.12 -37.06 22.73
CA ARG A 145 7.73 -36.77 22.32
C ARG A 145 7.30 -35.36 22.70
N ALA A 146 7.61 -34.91 23.92
CA ALA A 146 7.32 -33.53 24.34
C ALA A 146 8.03 -32.50 23.46
N LEU A 147 9.32 -32.71 23.16
CA LEU A 147 10.09 -31.86 22.25
C LEU A 147 9.50 -31.85 20.84
N SER A 148 9.04 -33.00 20.34
CA SER A 148 8.35 -33.08 19.03
C SER A 148 7.06 -32.26 19.00
N HIS A 149 6.27 -32.29 20.08
CA HIS A 149 5.08 -31.41 20.19
C HIS A 149 5.46 -29.92 20.25
N PHE A 150 6.55 -29.57 20.94
CA PHE A 150 7.06 -28.20 20.92
C PHE A 150 7.53 -27.77 19.54
N THR A 151 8.20 -28.64 18.78
CA THR A 151 8.59 -28.39 17.38
C THR A 151 7.36 -28.04 16.55
N GLU A 152 6.33 -28.89 16.56
CA GLU A 152 5.08 -28.68 15.80
C GLU A 152 4.39 -27.36 16.23
N ALA A 153 4.34 -27.08 17.53
CA ALA A 153 3.76 -25.83 18.04
C ALA A 153 4.52 -24.60 17.51
N HIS A 154 5.85 -24.63 17.50
CA HIS A 154 6.68 -23.52 17.01
C HIS A 154 6.67 -23.37 15.49
N GLU A 155 6.50 -24.46 14.73
CA GLU A 155 6.23 -24.41 13.28
C GLU A 155 4.89 -23.74 12.99
N ASN A 156 3.84 -24.12 13.71
CA ASN A 156 2.52 -23.51 13.59
C ASN A 156 2.56 -22.01 13.94
N VAL A 157 3.23 -21.65 15.03
CA VAL A 157 3.42 -20.24 15.45
C VAL A 157 4.19 -19.44 14.38
N ALA A 158 5.26 -20.02 13.81
CA ALA A 158 6.01 -19.38 12.73
C ALA A 158 5.09 -19.09 11.52
N GLN A 159 4.32 -20.09 11.08
CA GLN A 159 3.38 -19.92 9.97
C GLN A 159 2.34 -18.83 10.25
N GLN A 160 1.81 -18.74 11.48
CA GLN A 160 0.87 -17.69 11.86
C GLN A 160 1.52 -16.31 11.80
N TYR A 161 2.76 -16.16 12.29
CA TYR A 161 3.50 -14.90 12.20
C TYR A 161 3.72 -14.46 10.75
N ALA A 162 4.09 -15.38 9.84
CA ALA A 162 4.24 -15.07 8.42
C ALA A 162 2.93 -14.53 7.82
N VAL A 163 1.82 -15.27 7.98
CA VAL A 163 0.50 -14.87 7.45
C VAL A 163 0.04 -13.53 8.04
N GLN A 164 0.28 -13.33 9.34
CA GLN A 164 -0.08 -12.09 10.01
C GLN A 164 0.78 -10.91 9.54
N ALA A 165 2.07 -11.10 9.23
CA ALA A 165 2.92 -10.04 8.72
C ALA A 165 2.49 -9.59 7.31
N ASP A 166 2.07 -10.54 6.48
CA ASP A 166 1.54 -10.25 5.15
C ASP A 166 0.20 -9.51 5.23
N ARG A 167 -0.67 -9.89 6.17
CA ARG A 167 -1.93 -9.17 6.44
C ARG A 167 -1.68 -7.74 6.92
N ASP A 168 -0.76 -7.53 7.86
CA ASP A 168 -0.43 -6.18 8.35
C ASP A 168 0.10 -5.31 7.20
N THR A 169 0.96 -5.87 6.35
CA THR A 169 1.45 -5.16 5.17
C THR A 169 0.29 -4.78 4.24
N ALA A 170 -0.57 -5.74 3.89
CA ALA A 170 -1.63 -5.55 2.90
C ALA A 170 -2.79 -4.66 3.39
N LEU A 171 -3.12 -4.71 4.68
CA LEU A 171 -4.28 -4.03 5.25
C LEU A 171 -3.94 -2.72 5.97
N LEU A 172 -2.76 -2.62 6.56
CA LEU A 172 -2.36 -1.45 7.34
C LEU A 172 -1.36 -0.62 6.55
N THR A 173 -0.18 -1.18 6.24
CA THR A 173 0.90 -0.42 5.56
C THR A 173 0.43 0.13 4.22
N GLU A 174 -0.13 -0.72 3.36
CA GLU A 174 -0.59 -0.30 2.03
C GLU A 174 -1.70 0.75 2.11
N VAL A 175 -2.68 0.58 3.01
CA VAL A 175 -3.81 1.51 3.15
C VAL A 175 -3.35 2.86 3.67
N MET A 176 -2.48 2.86 4.69
CA MET A 176 -1.94 4.08 5.26
C MET A 176 -1.09 4.86 4.26
N ASN A 177 -0.23 4.15 3.51
CA ASN A 177 0.59 4.75 2.47
C ASN A 177 -0.27 5.38 1.36
N GLU A 178 -1.40 4.74 1.01
CA GLU A 178 -2.37 5.31 0.06
C GLU A 178 -3.05 6.58 0.59
N GLN A 179 -3.45 6.62 1.87
CA GLN A 179 -4.03 7.84 2.44
C GLN A 179 -3.01 8.98 2.47
N LEU A 180 -1.76 8.68 2.83
CA LEU A 180 -0.67 9.65 2.80
C LEU A 180 -0.46 10.19 1.37
N HIS A 181 -0.43 9.32 0.35
CA HIS A 181 -0.31 9.73 -1.04
C HIS A 181 -1.46 10.64 -1.51
N ILE A 182 -2.69 10.36 -1.07
CA ILE A 182 -3.85 11.20 -1.40
C ILE A 182 -3.69 12.59 -0.79
N ILE A 183 -3.30 12.67 0.48
CA ILE A 183 -3.05 13.97 1.15
C ILE A 183 -1.96 14.74 0.41
N LEU A 184 -0.83 14.10 0.10
CA LEU A 184 0.26 14.73 -0.64
C LEU A 184 -0.17 15.22 -2.03
N THR A 185 -1.00 14.44 -2.74
CA THR A 185 -1.54 14.81 -4.06
C THR A 185 -2.48 16.01 -3.95
N LEU A 186 -3.38 16.03 -2.95
CA LEU A 186 -4.28 17.15 -2.71
C LEU A 186 -3.53 18.44 -2.38
N LYS A 187 -2.44 18.33 -1.61
CA LYS A 187 -1.59 19.49 -1.29
C LYS A 187 -0.93 20.10 -2.52
N VAL A 188 -0.54 19.31 -3.53
CA VAL A 188 0.03 19.80 -4.79
C VAL A 188 -0.99 20.49 -5.70
N ILE A 189 -2.25 20.03 -5.67
CA ILE A 189 -3.33 20.58 -6.52
C ILE A 189 -3.93 21.84 -5.90
N SER A 190 -3.74 22.06 -4.60
CA SER A 190 -4.24 23.23 -3.88
C SER A 190 -3.70 24.54 -4.48
N PRO A 191 -4.55 25.56 -4.70
CA PRO A 191 -4.17 26.79 -5.42
C PRO A 191 -3.00 27.56 -4.80
N PHE A 192 -2.76 27.42 -3.49
CA PHE A 192 -1.65 28.06 -2.78
C PHE A 192 -0.26 27.51 -3.14
N SER A 193 -0.11 26.25 -3.58
CA SER A 193 1.19 25.72 -4.01
C SER A 193 1.61 26.16 -5.41
N LEU A 194 0.74 26.89 -6.13
CA LEU A 194 1.04 27.50 -7.44
C LEU A 194 1.50 28.97 -7.32
N GLN A 195 1.52 29.53 -6.10
CA GLN A 195 1.93 30.92 -5.84
C GLN A 195 3.34 31.07 -5.24
N SER A 196 4.03 29.97 -4.90
CA SER A 196 5.42 29.94 -4.42
C SER A 196 6.39 29.44 -5.50
#